data_AF-A0A4Y8KPG0-F1
#
_entry.id   AF-A0A4Y8KPG0-F1
#
_cell.length_a   1.000
_cell.length_b   1.000
_cell.length_c   1.000
_cell.angle_alpha   90.00
_cell.angle_beta   90.00
_cell.angle_gamma   90.00
#
_symmetry.space_group_name_H-M   'P 1'
#
loop_
_entity.id
_entity.type
_entity.pdbx_description
1 polymer ?
#
loop_
_entity_poly.entity_id
_entity_poly.type
_entity_poly.pdbx_seq_one_letter_code
_entity_poly.pdbx_strand_id
1 'polypeptide(L)'
;MINLVKGDAQVGALIDRVMYVEKVIVWAQASRVEAVDRAFTRATDVAQTGKATGTDRWDARYAAERAMTAEIACALRIPQSTAAGLWRESRCLTHALPLTLAALRAGQISARHAQRMIDHVASIPSRSQREFEAAALPFAVTLTVSKFDLKARLLREGLHPGSLEGYGLIDPEAAHRLVGHPDR
;
A
#
# COMPACT_ATOMS: atom_id res chain seq x y z
N MET A 1 -7.51 -10.10 -44.12
CA MET A 1 -7.16 -8.82 -43.45
C MET A 1 -8.22 -8.34 -42.45
N ILE A 2 -9.54 -8.40 -42.76
CA ILE A 2 -10.61 -7.91 -41.86
C ILE A 2 -10.75 -8.67 -40.52
N ASN A 3 -10.48 -9.98 -40.48
CA ASN A 3 -10.62 -10.79 -39.25
C ASN A 3 -9.51 -10.56 -38.21
N LEU A 4 -8.29 -10.22 -38.63
CA LEU A 4 -7.17 -9.97 -37.70
C LEU A 4 -7.37 -8.65 -36.94
N VAL A 5 -7.77 -7.59 -37.66
CA VAL A 5 -8.09 -6.27 -37.08
C VAL A 5 -9.30 -6.33 -36.14
N LYS A 6 -10.33 -7.14 -36.45
CA LYS A 6 -11.45 -7.38 -35.52
C LYS A 6 -11.02 -8.15 -34.27
N GLY A 7 -10.14 -9.14 -34.41
CA GLY A 7 -9.56 -9.88 -33.30
C GLY A 7 -8.76 -8.99 -32.36
N ASP A 8 -7.91 -8.11 -32.91
CA ASP A 8 -7.10 -7.17 -32.15
C ASP A 8 -7.96 -6.15 -31.38
N ALA A 9 -9.02 -5.65 -32.00
CA ALA A 9 -9.98 -4.76 -31.34
C ALA A 9 -10.74 -5.44 -30.19
N GLN A 10 -11.07 -6.73 -30.35
CA GLN A 10 -11.75 -7.52 -29.32
C GLN A 10 -10.83 -7.84 -28.14
N VAL A 11 -9.56 -8.16 -28.40
CA VAL A 11 -8.54 -8.35 -27.35
C VAL A 11 -8.28 -7.03 -26.61
N GLY A 12 -8.16 -5.91 -27.33
CA GLY A 12 -8.03 -4.58 -26.72
C GLY A 12 -9.17 -4.26 -25.74
N ALA A 13 -10.42 -4.50 -26.15
CA ALA A 13 -11.59 -4.29 -25.29
C ALA A 13 -11.59 -5.18 -24.03
N LEU A 14 -11.10 -6.42 -24.14
CA LEU A 14 -10.94 -7.31 -22.98
C LEU A 14 -9.87 -6.81 -22.01
N ILE A 15 -8.75 -6.31 -22.52
CA ILE A 15 -7.69 -5.70 -21.70
C ILE A 15 -8.21 -4.45 -20.99
N ASP A 16 -8.93 -3.57 -21.68
CA ASP A 16 -9.54 -2.39 -21.09
C ASP A 16 -10.53 -2.76 -19.97
N ARG A 17 -11.28 -3.85 -20.16
CA ARG A 17 -12.20 -4.37 -19.14
C ARG A 17 -11.45 -4.89 -17.91
N VAL A 18 -10.34 -5.60 -18.09
CA VAL A 18 -9.47 -6.03 -16.98
C VAL A 18 -8.95 -4.82 -16.22
N MET A 19 -8.42 -3.82 -16.93
CA MET A 19 -7.90 -2.58 -16.33
C MET A 19 -8.97 -1.80 -15.57
N TYR A 20 -10.20 -1.75 -16.09
CA TYR A 20 -11.34 -1.15 -15.39
C TYR A 20 -11.65 -1.87 -14.09
N VAL A 21 -11.75 -3.20 -14.11
CA VAL A 21 -12.07 -4.00 -12.92
C VAL A 21 -10.97 -3.87 -11.87
N GLU A 22 -9.70 -3.91 -12.26
CA GLU A 22 -8.58 -3.69 -11.35
C GLU A 22 -8.65 -2.32 -10.66
N LYS A 23 -8.97 -1.25 -11.40
CA LYS A 23 -9.17 0.08 -10.81
C LYS A 23 -10.30 0.09 -9.77
N VAL A 24 -11.41 -0.61 -10.04
CA VAL A 24 -12.52 -0.74 -9.08
C VAL A 24 -12.10 -1.51 -7.83
N ILE A 25 -11.39 -2.63 -7.99
CA ILE A 25 -10.88 -3.45 -6.88
C ILE A 25 -9.95 -2.63 -6.00
N VAL A 26 -8.99 -1.95 -6.61
CA VAL A 26 -7.98 -1.17 -5.90
C VAL A 26 -8.59 0.06 -5.21
N TRP A 27 -9.54 0.74 -5.86
CA TRP A 27 -10.32 1.80 -5.22
C TRP A 27 -11.11 1.29 -4.00
N ALA A 28 -11.73 0.12 -4.11
CA ALA A 28 -12.48 -0.48 -3.00
C ALA A 28 -11.55 -0.87 -1.84
N GLN A 29 -10.34 -1.37 -2.15
CA GLN A 29 -9.30 -1.64 -1.14
C GLN A 29 -8.85 -0.36 -0.42
N ALA A 30 -8.62 0.73 -1.14
CA ALA A 30 -8.30 2.03 -0.54
C ALA A 30 -9.46 2.57 0.31
N SER A 31 -10.71 2.41 -0.15
CA SER A 31 -11.90 2.82 0.59
C SER A 31 -12.08 2.00 1.88
N ARG A 32 -11.74 0.71 1.86
CA ARG A 32 -11.72 -0.15 3.05
C ARG A 32 -10.68 0.33 4.06
N VAL A 33 -9.48 0.71 3.60
CA VAL A 33 -8.42 1.25 4.47
C VAL A 33 -8.93 2.44 5.29
N GLU A 34 -9.57 3.40 4.63
CA GLU A 34 -10.12 4.56 5.34
C GLU A 34 -11.29 4.23 6.26
N ALA A 35 -12.19 3.34 5.82
CA ALA A 35 -13.32 2.93 6.64
C ALA A 35 -12.85 2.25 7.94
N VAL A 36 -11.84 1.39 7.85
CA VAL A 36 -11.22 0.74 9.01
C VAL A 36 -10.56 1.77 9.90
N ASP A 37 -9.71 2.65 9.36
CA ASP A 37 -9.04 3.68 10.16
C ASP A 37 -10.03 4.59 10.91
N ARG A 38 -11.08 5.04 10.22
CA ARG A 38 -12.14 5.88 10.80
C ARG A 38 -12.94 5.14 11.88
N ALA A 39 -13.24 3.86 11.68
CA ALA A 39 -13.96 3.05 12.67
C ALA A 39 -13.17 2.94 13.97
N PHE A 40 -11.87 2.64 13.87
CA PHE A 40 -10.99 2.55 15.04
C PHE A 40 -10.80 3.90 15.73
N THR A 41 -10.54 4.97 14.96
CA THR A 41 -10.42 6.34 15.51
C THR A 41 -11.67 6.71 16.31
N ARG A 42 -12.86 6.47 15.74
CA ARG A 42 -14.12 6.75 16.42
C ARG A 42 -14.31 5.90 17.68
N ALA A 43 -14.00 4.61 17.63
CA ALA A 43 -14.10 3.73 18.79
C ALA A 43 -13.19 4.19 19.93
N THR A 44 -11.95 4.58 19.62
CA THR A 44 -11.00 5.06 20.63
C THR A 44 -11.37 6.44 21.16
N ASP A 45 -11.89 7.34 20.34
CA ASP A 45 -12.31 8.68 20.77
C ASP A 45 -13.48 8.59 21.76
N VAL A 46 -14.50 7.78 21.44
CA VAL A 46 -15.64 7.54 22.34
C VAL A 46 -15.18 6.98 23.67
N ALA A 47 -14.30 5.97 23.67
CA ALA A 47 -13.76 5.38 24.89
C ALA A 47 -12.96 6.38 25.75
N GLN A 48 -12.26 7.32 25.11
CA GLN A 48 -11.46 8.33 25.80
C GLN A 48 -12.27 9.52 26.34
N THR A 49 -13.42 9.82 25.75
CA THR A 49 -14.32 10.90 26.20
C THR A 49 -15.20 10.52 27.39
N GLY A 50 -15.18 9.25 27.82
CA GLY A 50 -15.77 8.84 29.10
C GLY A 50 -15.09 9.53 30.29
N LYS A 51 -15.69 9.48 31.48
CA LYS A 51 -15.14 10.06 32.73
C LYS A 51 -13.87 9.37 33.26
N ALA A 52 -13.12 8.67 32.40
CA ALA A 52 -11.94 7.90 32.76
C ALA A 52 -10.71 8.82 32.93
N THR A 53 -9.95 8.64 34.01
CA THR A 53 -8.73 9.42 34.31
C THR A 53 -7.49 8.52 34.30
N GLY A 54 -6.37 9.03 33.79
CA GLY A 54 -5.07 8.33 33.87
C GLY A 54 -5.10 6.93 33.24
N THR A 55 -4.76 5.91 34.03
CA THR A 55 -4.72 4.49 33.64
C THR A 55 -6.05 4.00 33.07
N ASP A 56 -7.18 4.43 33.62
CA ASP A 56 -8.52 4.04 33.15
C ASP A 56 -8.76 4.42 31.68
N ARG A 57 -8.16 5.54 31.24
CA ARG A 57 -8.27 6.00 29.85
C ARG A 57 -7.45 5.14 28.90
N TRP A 58 -6.27 4.67 29.34
CA TRP A 58 -5.46 3.72 28.59
C TRP A 58 -6.18 2.38 28.45
N ASP A 59 -6.73 1.87 29.55
CA ASP A 59 -7.48 0.61 29.57
C ASP A 59 -8.75 0.70 28.70
N ALA A 60 -9.49 1.81 28.76
CA ALA A 60 -10.64 2.06 27.91
C ALA A 60 -10.27 2.09 26.42
N ARG A 61 -9.15 2.75 26.06
CA ARG A 61 -8.65 2.77 24.68
C ARG A 61 -8.30 1.36 24.21
N TYR A 62 -7.54 0.61 25.01
CA TYR A 62 -7.12 -0.74 24.67
C TYR A 62 -8.34 -1.67 24.50
N ALA A 63 -9.32 -1.57 25.40
CA ALA A 63 -10.57 -2.32 25.29
C ALA A 63 -11.35 -1.97 24.01
N ALA A 64 -11.43 -0.69 23.63
CA ALA A 64 -12.07 -0.26 22.39
C ALA A 64 -11.35 -0.79 21.14
N GLU A 65 -10.02 -0.77 21.12
CA GLU A 65 -9.22 -1.32 20.01
C GLU A 65 -9.45 -2.84 19.87
N ARG A 66 -9.49 -3.57 20.99
CA ARG A 66 -9.80 -5.02 21.04
C ARG A 66 -11.21 -5.33 20.56
N ALA A 67 -12.20 -4.57 21.02
CA ALA A 67 -13.59 -4.73 20.62
C ALA A 67 -13.77 -4.46 19.11
N MET A 68 -13.22 -3.35 18.61
CA MET A 68 -13.30 -3.01 17.19
C MET A 68 -12.60 -4.05 16.31
N THR A 69 -11.47 -4.60 16.76
CA THR A 69 -10.79 -5.70 16.07
C THR A 69 -11.69 -6.94 15.97
N ALA A 70 -12.38 -7.31 17.05
CA ALA A 70 -13.30 -8.44 17.05
C ALA A 70 -14.51 -8.22 16.13
N GLU A 71 -15.08 -7.01 16.12
CA GLU A 71 -16.18 -6.62 15.23
C GLU A 71 -15.78 -6.72 13.75
N ILE A 72 -14.63 -6.14 13.36
CA ILE A 72 -14.12 -6.25 11.98
C ILE A 72 -13.84 -7.71 11.61
N ALA A 73 -13.24 -8.48 12.52
CA ALA A 73 -12.96 -9.90 12.29
C ALA A 73 -14.26 -10.69 12.03
N CYS A 74 -15.30 -10.44 12.82
CA CYS A 74 -16.61 -11.05 12.65
C CYS A 74 -17.27 -10.63 11.32
N ALA A 75 -17.35 -9.33 11.06
CA ALA A 75 -17.99 -8.77 9.87
C ALA A 75 -17.33 -9.26 8.56
N LEU A 76 -16.00 -9.38 8.54
CA LEU A 76 -15.25 -9.86 7.38
C LEU A 76 -15.03 -11.38 7.35
N ARG A 77 -15.43 -12.10 8.41
CA ARG A 77 -15.19 -13.54 8.60
C ARG A 77 -13.71 -13.92 8.47
N ILE A 78 -12.84 -13.19 9.15
CA ILE A 78 -11.39 -13.41 9.16
C ILE A 78 -10.88 -13.61 10.60
N PRO A 79 -9.68 -14.19 10.80
CA PRO A 79 -9.06 -14.24 12.12
C PRO A 79 -8.85 -12.85 12.74
N GLN A 80 -8.95 -12.74 14.07
CA GLN A 80 -8.69 -11.47 14.77
C GLN A 80 -7.28 -10.93 14.53
N SER A 81 -6.28 -11.81 14.37
CA SER A 81 -4.91 -11.42 14.01
C SER A 81 -4.85 -10.75 12.63
N THR A 82 -5.61 -11.27 11.65
CA THR A 82 -5.74 -10.67 10.32
C THR A 82 -6.43 -9.31 10.39
N ALA A 83 -7.49 -9.16 11.19
CA ALA A 83 -8.16 -7.87 11.40
C ALA A 83 -7.25 -6.84 12.08
N ALA A 84 -6.44 -7.26 13.06
CA ALA A 84 -5.45 -6.41 13.71
C ALA A 84 -4.35 -5.95 12.73
N GLY A 85 -3.92 -6.83 11.82
CA GLY A 85 -3.01 -6.50 10.71
C GLY A 85 -3.63 -5.45 9.78
N LEU A 86 -4.88 -5.67 9.35
CA LEU A 86 -5.63 -4.74 8.51
C LEU A 86 -5.74 -3.35 9.15
N TRP A 87 -5.98 -3.28 10.46
CA TRP A 87 -6.01 -2.00 11.18
C TRP A 87 -4.64 -1.32 11.20
N ARG A 88 -3.56 -2.05 11.51
CA ARG A 88 -2.18 -1.50 11.47
C ARG A 88 -1.81 -0.95 10.11
N GLU A 89 -2.11 -1.70 9.04
CA GLU A 89 -1.89 -1.28 7.65
C GLU A 89 -2.71 -0.03 7.34
N SER A 90 -3.99 -0.02 7.73
CA SER A 90 -4.90 1.10 7.48
C SER A 90 -4.43 2.39 8.16
N ARG A 91 -3.97 2.30 9.42
CA ARG A 91 -3.36 3.42 10.14
C ARG A 91 -2.07 3.90 9.49
N CYS A 92 -1.21 2.99 9.04
CA CYS A 92 0.03 3.34 8.37
C CYS A 92 -0.25 4.14 7.09
N LEU A 93 -1.13 3.61 6.24
CA LEU A 93 -1.55 4.27 4.99
C LEU A 93 -2.23 5.62 5.23
N THR A 94 -3.06 5.72 6.25
CA THR A 94 -3.81 6.97 6.51
C THR A 94 -2.95 8.07 7.11
N HIS A 95 -2.01 7.74 8.01
CA HIS A 95 -1.30 8.76 8.80
C HIS A 95 0.17 8.97 8.39
N ALA A 96 0.86 7.89 8.02
CA ALA A 96 2.28 7.90 7.68
C ALA A 96 2.51 7.96 6.16
N LEU A 97 1.63 7.31 5.39
CA LEU A 97 1.76 7.14 3.94
C LEU A 97 0.56 7.70 3.12
N PRO A 98 0.16 8.98 3.31
CA PRO A 98 -1.01 9.52 2.65
C PRO A 98 -0.88 9.61 1.12
N LEU A 99 0.33 9.81 0.57
CA LEU A 99 0.51 9.87 -0.89
C LEU A 99 0.31 8.49 -1.53
N THR A 100 0.75 7.44 -0.82
CA THR A 100 0.57 6.04 -1.21
C THR A 100 -0.90 5.66 -1.18
N LEU A 101 -1.65 6.08 -0.14
CA LEU A 101 -3.09 5.86 -0.08
C LEU A 101 -3.83 6.58 -1.22
N ALA A 102 -3.42 7.82 -1.56
CA ALA A 102 -3.98 8.56 -2.68
C ALA A 102 -3.70 7.87 -4.03
N ALA A 103 -2.47 7.41 -4.27
CA ALA A 103 -2.09 6.69 -5.48
C ALA A 103 -2.83 5.34 -5.59
N LEU A 104 -3.00 4.64 -4.47
CA LEU A 104 -3.81 3.42 -4.40
C LEU A 104 -5.25 3.74 -4.78
N ARG A 105 -5.88 4.73 -4.14
CA ARG A 105 -7.24 5.17 -4.49
C ARG A 105 -7.42 5.50 -5.98
N ALA A 106 -6.42 6.14 -6.59
CA ALA A 106 -6.45 6.51 -8.00
C ALA A 106 -6.21 5.33 -8.95
N GLY A 107 -5.91 4.14 -8.44
CA GLY A 107 -5.54 2.96 -9.23
C GLY A 107 -4.19 3.11 -9.93
N GLN A 108 -3.32 4.00 -9.45
CA GLN A 108 -1.97 4.23 -10.01
C GLN A 108 -0.96 3.18 -9.51
N ILE A 109 -1.23 2.59 -8.35
CA ILE A 109 -0.44 1.51 -7.77
C ILE A 109 -1.38 0.39 -7.31
N SER A 110 -0.89 -0.84 -7.28
CA SER A 110 -1.64 -1.96 -6.72
C SER A 110 -1.49 -2.03 -5.19
N ALA A 111 -2.39 -2.77 -4.51
CA ALA A 111 -2.27 -3.04 -3.08
C ALA A 111 -0.90 -3.67 -2.71
N ARG A 112 -0.28 -4.43 -3.61
CA ARG A 112 1.04 -5.02 -3.37
C ARG A 112 2.16 -3.97 -3.34
N HIS A 113 2.07 -2.90 -4.14
CA HIS A 113 3.00 -1.78 -4.04
C HIS A 113 2.81 -1.03 -2.71
N ALA A 114 1.57 -0.79 -2.31
CA ALA A 114 1.27 -0.16 -1.03
C ALA A 114 1.81 -0.99 0.15
N GLN A 115 1.66 -2.32 0.11
CA GLN A 115 2.23 -3.20 1.12
C GLN A 115 3.76 -3.10 1.19
N ARG A 116 4.44 -3.07 0.04
CA ARG A 116 5.90 -2.86 0.02
C ARG A 116 6.31 -1.52 0.61
N MET A 117 5.57 -0.45 0.32
CA MET A 117 5.82 0.85 0.94
C MET A 117 5.70 0.77 2.47
N ILE A 118 4.65 0.12 2.99
CA ILE A 118 4.45 -0.13 4.42
C ILE A 118 5.65 -0.89 5.02
N ASP A 119 6.08 -1.97 4.37
CA ASP A 119 7.21 -2.78 4.82
C ASP A 119 8.51 -1.95 4.89
N HIS A 120 8.73 -1.04 3.93
CA HIS A 120 9.92 -0.20 3.92
C HIS A 120 9.90 0.86 5.02
N VAL A 121 8.78 1.54 5.25
CA VAL A 121 8.70 2.58 6.29
C VAL A 121 8.68 2.03 7.72
N ALA A 122 8.38 0.74 7.90
CA ALA A 122 8.38 0.09 9.20
C ALA A 122 9.74 0.20 9.92
N SER A 123 10.85 0.28 9.18
CA SER A 123 12.20 0.45 9.73
C SER A 123 12.70 1.91 9.72
N ILE A 124 11.88 2.87 9.30
CA ILE A 124 12.24 4.29 9.14
C ILE A 124 11.66 5.10 10.31
N PRO A 125 12.42 6.01 10.96
CA PRO A 125 11.90 6.89 11.99
C PRO A 125 10.69 7.70 11.49
N SER A 126 9.64 7.84 12.29
CA SER A 126 8.36 8.45 11.86
C SER A 126 8.52 9.83 11.21
N ARG A 127 9.49 10.64 11.67
CA ARG A 127 9.78 11.96 11.10
C ARG A 127 10.28 11.94 9.65
N SER A 128 10.89 10.83 9.22
CA SER A 128 11.49 10.65 7.88
C SER A 128 10.62 9.81 6.94
N GLN A 129 9.52 9.22 7.44
CA GLN A 129 8.65 8.36 6.62
C GLN A 129 8.00 9.11 5.46
N ARG A 130 7.59 10.37 5.67
CA ARG A 130 6.97 11.19 4.62
C ARG A 130 7.94 11.59 3.51
N GLU A 131 9.19 11.88 3.89
CA GLU A 131 10.25 12.19 2.94
C GLU A 131 10.60 10.95 2.10
N PHE A 132 10.74 9.79 2.76
CA PHE A 132 10.94 8.53 2.08
C PHE A 132 9.76 8.20 1.13
N GLU A 133 8.52 8.37 1.59
CA GLU A 133 7.33 8.15 0.76
C GLU A 133 7.37 9.01 -0.51
N ALA A 134 7.60 10.31 -0.36
CA ALA A 134 7.65 11.23 -1.49
C ALA A 134 8.75 10.86 -2.49
N ALA A 135 9.91 10.38 -2.01
CA ALA A 135 11.00 9.94 -2.86
C ALA A 135 10.72 8.57 -3.53
N ALA A 136 10.05 7.65 -2.84
CA ALA A 136 9.84 6.28 -3.30
C ALA A 136 8.60 6.14 -4.21
N LEU A 137 7.53 6.90 -3.98
CA LEU A 137 6.25 6.75 -4.68
C LEU A 137 6.35 6.88 -6.21
N PRO A 138 7.13 7.81 -6.81
CA PRO A 138 7.26 7.89 -8.27
C PRO A 138 7.74 6.58 -8.91
N PHE A 139 8.56 5.81 -8.19
CA PHE A 139 9.01 4.49 -8.65
C PHE A 139 7.92 3.43 -8.51
N ALA A 140 7.07 3.50 -7.48
CA ALA A 140 5.94 2.57 -7.33
C ALA A 140 4.89 2.72 -8.45
N VAL A 141 4.71 3.93 -8.98
CA VAL A 141 3.78 4.23 -10.08
C VAL A 141 4.27 3.68 -11.42
N THR A 142 5.58 3.52 -11.59
CA THR A 142 6.20 3.22 -12.90
C THR A 142 6.83 1.84 -13.00
N LEU A 143 7.27 1.26 -11.88
CA LEU A 143 7.97 -0.02 -11.84
C LEU A 143 7.03 -1.15 -11.45
N THR A 144 7.41 -2.38 -11.82
CA THR A 144 6.79 -3.58 -11.24
C THR A 144 7.13 -3.66 -9.75
N VAL A 145 6.30 -4.37 -8.98
CA VAL A 145 6.48 -4.54 -7.52
C VAL A 145 7.91 -4.96 -7.15
N SER A 146 8.50 -5.92 -7.87
CA SER A 146 9.85 -6.41 -7.57
C SER A 146 10.93 -5.37 -7.83
N LYS A 147 10.80 -4.60 -8.91
CA LYS A 147 11.74 -3.51 -9.24
C LYS A 147 11.59 -2.33 -8.27
N PHE A 148 10.35 -2.02 -7.89
CA PHE A 148 10.06 -1.03 -6.85
C PHE A 148 10.67 -1.44 -5.50
N ASP A 149 10.49 -2.68 -5.05
CA ASP A 149 11.06 -3.19 -3.79
C ASP A 149 12.59 -3.04 -3.73
N LEU A 150 13.27 -3.35 -4.84
CA LEU A 150 14.71 -3.13 -4.96
C LEU A 150 15.06 -1.63 -4.89
N LYS A 151 14.35 -0.77 -5.64
CA LYS A 151 14.64 0.67 -5.68
C LYS A 151 14.38 1.34 -4.33
N ALA A 152 13.29 0.99 -3.66
CA ALA A 152 12.92 1.49 -2.35
C ALA A 152 13.91 1.05 -1.27
N ARG A 153 14.45 -0.17 -1.36
CA ARG A 153 15.57 -0.63 -0.51
C ARG A 153 16.80 0.27 -0.67
N LEU A 154 17.24 0.51 -1.90
CA LEU A 154 18.40 1.37 -2.18
C LEU A 154 18.19 2.82 -1.71
N LEU A 155 16.99 3.37 -1.91
CA LEU A 155 16.65 4.70 -1.40
C LEU A 155 16.74 4.77 0.12
N ARG A 156 16.22 3.75 0.80
CA ARG A 156 16.29 3.68 2.26
C ARG A 156 17.75 3.62 2.72
N GLU A 157 18.56 2.79 2.09
CA GLU A 157 19.99 2.66 2.40
C GLU A 157 20.78 3.96 2.14
N GLY A 158 20.49 4.67 1.05
CA GLY A 158 21.12 5.95 0.73
C GLY A 158 20.65 7.14 1.59
N LEU A 159 19.43 7.08 2.14
CA LEU A 159 18.92 8.05 3.13
C LEU A 159 19.39 7.72 4.56
N HIS A 160 20.05 6.57 4.76
CA HIS A 160 20.75 6.25 6.00
C HIS A 160 22.27 6.53 5.83
N PRO A 161 22.94 7.17 6.80
CA PRO A 161 24.36 7.53 6.67
C PRO A 161 25.33 6.33 6.80
N GLY A 162 24.97 5.13 6.34
CA GLY A 162 25.72 3.90 6.64
C GLY A 162 25.76 2.83 5.55
N SER A 163 25.48 3.13 4.27
CA SER A 163 25.65 2.11 3.23
C SER A 163 26.02 2.71 1.88
N LEU A 164 27.32 2.91 1.67
CA LEU A 164 27.92 3.07 0.35
C LEU A 164 28.86 1.89 0.14
N GLU A 165 28.46 0.94 -0.70
CA GLU A 165 29.31 0.19 -1.63
C GLU A 165 28.50 -0.97 -2.23
N GLY A 166 28.25 -0.95 -3.55
CA GLY A 166 28.14 -2.22 -4.27
C GLY A 166 27.12 -2.41 -5.38
N TYR A 167 26.19 -1.50 -5.69
CA TYR A 167 25.28 -1.74 -6.83
C TYR A 167 25.20 -0.57 -7.80
N GLY A 168 25.96 -0.70 -8.89
CA GLY A 168 25.83 0.11 -10.08
C GLY A 168 24.39 0.05 -10.60
N LEU A 169 23.82 1.23 -10.83
CA LEU A 169 22.52 1.42 -11.48
C LEU A 169 22.53 0.67 -12.82
N ILE A 170 21.64 -0.31 -12.99
CA ILE A 170 21.29 -0.78 -14.31
C ILE A 170 20.59 0.39 -15.01
N ASP A 171 21.21 0.85 -16.08
CA ASP A 171 20.65 1.80 -17.03
C ASP A 171 19.21 1.39 -17.41
N PRO A 172 18.20 2.25 -17.22
CA PRO A 172 16.82 1.98 -17.64
C PRO A 172 16.70 1.56 -19.12
N GLU A 173 17.58 2.02 -20.00
CA GLU A 173 17.61 1.60 -21.41
C GLU A 173 18.08 0.15 -21.61
N ALA A 174 18.91 -0.39 -20.71
CA ALA A 174 19.38 -1.76 -20.80
C ALA A 174 18.27 -2.78 -20.46
N ALA A 175 17.31 -2.40 -19.61
CA ALA A 175 16.21 -3.28 -19.23
C ALA A 175 15.21 -3.54 -20.38
N HIS A 176 15.11 -2.62 -21.35
CA HIS A 176 14.25 -2.79 -22.53
C HIS A 176 14.85 -3.77 -23.56
N ARG A 177 16.17 -3.95 -23.58
CA ARG A 177 16.85 -4.90 -24.49
C ARG A 177 16.70 -6.38 -24.10
N LEU A 178 16.29 -6.68 -22.87
CA LEU A 178 16.13 -8.06 -22.37
C LEU A 178 14.75 -8.68 -22.62
N VAL A 179 13.82 -7.95 -23.26
CA VAL A 179 12.45 -8.43 -23.54
C VAL A 179 12.22 -8.72 -25.03
N GLY A 180 13.27 -8.72 -25.86
CA GLY A 180 13.16 -8.99 -27.29
C GLY A 180 14.12 -10.07 -27.78
N HIS A 181 13.72 -11.34 -27.70
CA HIS A 181 13.93 -12.27 -28.81
C HIS A 181 13.05 -13.54 -28.67
N PRO A 182 11.97 -13.64 -29.47
CA PRO A 182 11.43 -14.94 -29.85
C PRO A 182 12.16 -15.44 -31.11
N ASP A 183 12.54 -16.71 -31.05
CA ASP A 183 12.81 -17.68 -32.12
C ASP A 183 13.83 -17.36 -33.22
N ARG A 184 14.93 -18.12 -33.18
CA ARG A 184 15.53 -18.77 -34.36
C ARG A 184 15.52 -20.27 -34.15
#